data_AF-A0A2V9IY17-F1
#
_entry.id   AF-A0A2V9IY17-F1
#
_cell.length_a   1.000
_cell.length_b   1.000
_cell.length_c   1.000
_cell.angle_alpha   90.00
_cell.angle_beta   90.00
_cell.angle_gamma   90.00
#
_symmetry.space_group_name_H-M   'P 1'
#
loop_
_entity.id
_entity.type
_entity.pdbx_description
1 polymer ?
#
loop_
_entity_poly.entity_id
_entity_poly.type
_entity_poly.pdbx_seq_one_letter_code
_entity_poly.pdbx_strand_id
1 'polypeptide(L)'
;IQRYFIFDPKVALPASVYVNGNFMVGRPEVGRDNWKGVLAERSLQSSAPFPAPQVQTQSAAEAFELVLRNAGATRPRRDSVDARIVSNVRNGTGKIINDEREVGGWPAYASGEPPVDTAKDGIPDEWKKAHGLPLNDPKVANASNADGYTNLEVYLNSLVIQ
;
A
#
# COMPACT_ATOMS: atom_id res chain seq x y z
N ILE A 1 11.32 10.62 -27.74
CA ILE A 1 9.98 10.02 -27.48
C ILE A 1 10.22 8.83 -26.55
N GLN A 2 9.85 8.96 -25.27
CA GLN A 2 9.99 7.86 -24.31
C GLN A 2 8.93 6.80 -24.63
N ARG A 3 9.35 5.59 -24.96
CA ARG A 3 8.44 4.48 -25.25
C ARG A 3 8.25 3.68 -23.96
N TYR A 4 7.00 3.53 -23.54
CA TYR A 4 6.62 2.74 -22.37
C TYR A 4 6.27 1.34 -22.84
N PHE A 5 6.83 0.32 -22.18
CA PHE A 5 6.65 -1.09 -22.51
C PHE A 5 6.29 -1.86 -21.24
N ILE A 6 5.59 -2.97 -21.40
CA ILE A 6 5.23 -3.86 -20.29
C ILE A 6 6.46 -4.64 -19.82
N PHE A 7 7.30 -5.11 -20.75
CA PHE A 7 8.52 -5.88 -20.46
C PHE A 7 9.45 -5.95 -21.69
N ASP A 8 10.76 -6.05 -21.45
CA ASP A 8 11.84 -6.23 -22.44
C ASP A 8 12.80 -7.37 -21.98
N PRO A 9 12.57 -8.63 -22.39
CA PRO A 9 13.45 -9.73 -22.04
C PRO A 9 14.71 -9.75 -22.91
N LYS A 10 15.86 -9.46 -22.31
CA LYS A 10 17.18 -9.74 -22.91
C LYS A 10 17.62 -11.21 -22.83
N VAL A 11 16.76 -12.15 -22.44
CA VAL A 11 17.17 -13.56 -22.23
C VAL A 11 16.20 -14.52 -22.92
N ALA A 12 16.73 -15.29 -23.88
CA ALA A 12 16.06 -16.36 -24.58
C ALA A 12 16.24 -17.71 -23.84
N LEU A 13 15.27 -18.04 -22.99
CA LEU A 13 14.95 -19.41 -22.57
C LEU A 13 13.62 -19.80 -23.23
N PRO A 14 13.15 -21.08 -23.19
CA PRO A 14 11.77 -21.41 -23.54
C PRO A 14 10.84 -20.72 -22.53
N ALA A 15 10.50 -19.47 -22.82
CA ALA A 15 9.68 -18.62 -22.00
C ALA A 15 8.29 -18.52 -22.64
N SER A 16 7.29 -18.45 -21.79
CA SER A 16 5.95 -18.08 -22.20
C SER A 16 5.43 -17.08 -21.19
N VAL A 17 4.70 -16.08 -21.66
CA VAL A 17 4.28 -14.94 -20.85
C VAL A 17 2.79 -14.71 -21.09
N TYR A 18 2.06 -14.59 -19.98
CA TYR A 18 0.66 -14.20 -19.98
C TYR A 18 0.55 -12.77 -19.44
N VAL A 19 0.03 -11.84 -20.23
CA VAL A 19 -0.10 -10.42 -19.84
C VAL A 19 -1.50 -9.86 -20.03
N ASN A 20 -2.51 -10.71 -20.23
CA ASN A 20 -3.86 -10.24 -20.49
C ASN A 20 -4.44 -9.52 -19.25
N GLY A 21 -5.32 -8.55 -19.46
CA GLY A 21 -5.98 -7.78 -18.40
C GLY A 21 -5.17 -6.60 -17.86
N ASN A 22 -4.01 -6.28 -18.44
CA ASN A 22 -3.25 -5.08 -18.11
C ASN A 22 -3.90 -3.82 -18.71
N PHE A 23 -3.71 -2.68 -18.07
CA PHE A 23 -4.17 -1.38 -18.57
C PHE A 23 -3.01 -0.40 -18.64
N MET A 24 -2.90 0.32 -19.76
CA MET A 24 -1.87 1.34 -19.95
C MET A 24 -2.52 2.69 -20.25
N VAL A 25 -2.39 3.63 -19.31
CA VAL A 25 -2.94 4.98 -19.44
C VAL A 25 -2.39 5.65 -20.70
N GLY A 26 -3.27 6.29 -21.47
CA GLY A 26 -2.92 6.97 -22.72
C GLY A 26 -2.62 6.05 -23.91
N ARG A 27 -2.73 4.72 -23.75
CA ARG A 27 -2.53 3.73 -24.82
C ARG A 27 -3.71 2.74 -24.92
N PRO A 28 -4.88 3.18 -25.40
CA PRO A 28 -6.07 2.31 -25.50
C PRO A 28 -5.83 1.09 -26.41
N GLU A 29 -4.93 1.19 -27.39
CA GLU A 29 -4.50 0.08 -28.23
C GLU A 29 -3.80 -1.03 -27.43
N VAL A 30 -2.98 -0.67 -26.43
CA VAL A 30 -2.33 -1.61 -25.52
C VAL A 30 -3.34 -2.14 -24.50
N GLY A 31 -4.30 -1.34 -24.07
CA GLY A 31 -5.38 -1.81 -23.19
C GLY A 31 -6.29 -2.87 -23.84
N ARG A 32 -6.51 -2.79 -25.17
CA ARG A 32 -7.29 -3.79 -25.93
C ARG A 32 -6.48 -5.02 -26.30
N ASP A 33 -5.18 -4.85 -26.54
CA ASP A 33 -4.25 -5.90 -26.88
C ASP A 33 -2.92 -5.62 -26.16
N ASN A 34 -2.76 -6.22 -24.97
CA ASN A 34 -1.59 -5.99 -24.12
C ASN A 34 -0.29 -6.38 -24.82
N TRP A 35 -0.35 -7.23 -25.85
CA TRP A 35 0.81 -7.63 -26.63
C TRP A 35 1.40 -6.52 -27.48
N LYS A 36 0.63 -5.47 -27.82
CA LYS A 36 1.16 -4.25 -28.46
C LYS A 36 2.12 -3.47 -27.55
N GLY A 37 2.11 -3.73 -26.24
CA GLY A 37 3.00 -3.14 -25.26
C GLY A 37 4.26 -3.97 -24.98
N VAL A 38 4.45 -5.11 -25.64
CA VAL A 38 5.54 -6.06 -25.36
C VAL A 38 6.58 -6.00 -26.47
N LEU A 39 7.86 -5.84 -26.11
CA LEU A 39 8.99 -5.83 -27.05
C LEU A 39 9.59 -7.23 -27.19
N ALA A 40 8.77 -8.21 -27.55
CA ALA A 40 9.22 -9.58 -27.72
C ALA A 40 8.45 -10.29 -28.85
N GLU A 41 9.01 -11.41 -29.32
CA GLU A 41 8.34 -12.25 -30.31
C GLU A 41 7.01 -12.77 -29.79
N ARG A 42 5.97 -12.71 -30.63
CA ARG A 42 4.63 -13.13 -30.22
C ARG A 42 4.50 -14.63 -29.96
N SER A 43 5.47 -15.41 -30.42
CA SER A 43 5.61 -16.83 -30.08
C SER A 43 5.77 -17.09 -28.57
N LEU A 44 6.16 -16.08 -27.78
CA LEU A 44 6.23 -16.18 -26.32
C LEU A 44 4.86 -15.97 -25.65
N GLN A 45 3.80 -15.64 -26.39
CA GLN A 45 2.49 -15.39 -25.79
C GLN A 45 1.86 -16.70 -25.31
N SER A 46 1.54 -16.76 -24.02
CA SER A 46 0.61 -17.78 -23.51
C SER A 46 -0.83 -17.33 -23.74
N SER A 47 -1.69 -18.23 -24.23
CA SER A 47 -3.13 -17.96 -24.37
C SER A 47 -3.89 -18.04 -23.04
N ALA A 48 -3.30 -18.63 -22.00
CA ALA A 48 -3.89 -18.82 -20.69
C ALA A 48 -2.89 -18.51 -19.56
N PRO A 49 -3.35 -18.10 -18.37
CA PRO A 49 -2.49 -17.95 -17.21
C PRO A 49 -1.90 -19.31 -16.80
N PHE A 50 -0.69 -19.29 -16.26
CA PHE A 50 -0.05 -20.51 -15.74
C PHE A 50 -0.75 -20.97 -14.44
N PRO A 51 -0.72 -22.29 -14.14
CA PRO A 51 -1.24 -22.79 -12.88
C PRO A 51 -0.60 -22.09 -11.68
N ALA A 52 -1.45 -21.50 -10.84
CA ALA A 52 -1.07 -20.87 -9.58
C ALA A 52 -2.20 -21.11 -8.56
N PRO A 53 -1.90 -21.04 -7.25
CA PRO A 53 -2.94 -21.01 -6.22
C PRO A 53 -3.97 -19.92 -6.53
N GLN A 54 -5.26 -20.25 -6.37
CA GLN A 54 -6.33 -19.29 -6.60
C GLN A 54 -6.22 -18.16 -5.57
N VAL A 55 -6.26 -16.92 -6.07
CA VAL A 55 -6.32 -15.70 -5.26
C VAL A 55 -7.52 -14.88 -5.71
N GLN A 56 -8.04 -14.04 -4.82
CA GLN A 56 -9.02 -13.04 -5.23
C GLN A 56 -8.30 -11.99 -6.08
N THR A 57 -8.78 -11.81 -7.31
CA THR A 57 -8.26 -10.81 -8.25
C THR A 57 -9.24 -9.66 -8.43
N GLN A 58 -8.72 -8.52 -8.84
CA GLN A 58 -9.50 -7.37 -9.28
C GLN A 58 -9.04 -7.01 -10.69
N SER A 59 -9.91 -6.35 -11.47
CA SER A 59 -9.49 -5.75 -12.73
C SER A 59 -8.45 -4.66 -12.48
N ALA A 60 -7.62 -4.33 -13.48
CA ALA A 60 -6.64 -3.25 -13.35
C ALA A 60 -7.28 -1.90 -12.96
N ALA A 61 -8.50 -1.63 -13.44
CA ALA A 61 -9.24 -0.41 -13.12
C ALA A 61 -9.72 -0.39 -11.65
N GLU A 62 -10.25 -1.50 -11.15
CA GLU A 62 -10.66 -1.63 -9.75
C GLU A 62 -9.45 -1.58 -8.82
N ALA A 63 -8.37 -2.29 -9.16
CA ALA A 63 -7.12 -2.27 -8.41
C ALA A 63 -6.55 -0.85 -8.30
N PHE A 64 -6.58 -0.08 -9.39
CA PHE A 64 -6.17 1.33 -9.39
C PHE A 64 -6.97 2.17 -8.38
N GLU A 65 -8.30 2.08 -8.40
CA GLU A 65 -9.14 2.83 -7.47
C GLU A 65 -8.99 2.37 -6.01
N LEU A 66 -8.83 1.07 -5.77
CA LEU A 66 -8.59 0.51 -4.43
C LEU A 66 -7.24 0.98 -3.87
N VAL A 67 -6.18 0.98 -4.67
CA VAL A 67 -4.86 1.46 -4.26
C VAL A 67 -4.91 2.95 -3.95
N LEU A 68 -5.48 3.78 -4.83
CA LEU A 68 -5.57 5.23 -4.60
C LEU A 68 -6.40 5.58 -3.37
N ARG A 69 -7.41 4.77 -3.04
CA ARG A 69 -8.24 4.97 -1.85
C ARG A 69 -7.50 4.65 -0.56
N ASN A 70 -6.70 3.58 -0.53
CA ASN A 70 -6.22 2.97 0.71
C ASN A 70 -4.71 3.14 0.97
N ALA A 71 -3.89 3.43 -0.04
CA ALA A 71 -2.44 3.58 0.14
C ALA A 71 -2.10 4.82 1.00
N GLY A 72 -0.99 4.79 1.74
CA GLY A 72 -0.48 5.92 2.53
C GLY A 72 -1.08 6.05 3.94
N ALA A 73 -0.68 7.09 4.67
CA ALA A 73 -1.19 7.47 5.98
C ALA A 73 -2.61 8.02 5.86
N THR A 74 -3.60 7.13 5.89
CA THR A 74 -5.02 7.45 5.66
C THR A 74 -5.84 7.69 6.92
N ARG A 75 -5.33 7.27 8.08
CA ARG A 75 -6.00 7.38 9.37
C ARG A 75 -5.40 8.50 10.23
N PRO A 76 -6.21 9.24 11.01
CA PRO A 76 -7.67 9.33 10.91
C PRO A 76 -8.14 10.03 9.63
N ARG A 77 -7.23 10.77 8.98
CA ARG A 77 -7.44 11.42 7.69
C ARG A 77 -6.12 11.37 6.91
N ARG A 78 -6.24 11.22 5.59
CA ARG A 78 -5.11 11.30 4.66
C ARG A 78 -4.34 12.63 4.82
N ASP A 79 -3.04 12.53 5.03
CA ASP A 79 -2.17 13.70 5.12
C ASP A 79 -2.00 14.42 3.76
N SER A 80 -1.42 15.62 3.80
CA SER A 80 -1.24 16.45 2.60
C SER A 80 -0.24 15.86 1.59
N VAL A 81 0.76 15.12 2.04
CA VAL A 81 1.79 14.51 1.18
C VAL A 81 1.18 13.36 0.39
N ASP A 82 0.49 12.45 1.07
CA ASP A 82 -0.19 11.32 0.44
C ASP A 82 -1.34 11.77 -0.44
N ALA A 83 -2.09 12.80 -0.04
CA ALA A 83 -3.13 13.38 -0.89
C ALA A 83 -2.55 13.93 -2.20
N ARG A 84 -1.39 14.60 -2.14
CA ARG A 84 -0.67 15.08 -3.32
C ARG A 84 -0.19 13.92 -4.20
N ILE A 85 0.37 12.86 -3.60
CA ILE A 85 0.83 11.68 -4.35
C ILE A 85 -0.34 10.99 -5.07
N VAL A 86 -1.46 10.77 -4.37
CA VAL A 86 -2.68 10.20 -4.97
C VAL A 86 -3.17 11.05 -6.15
N SER A 87 -3.20 12.37 -5.98
CA SER A 87 -3.56 13.30 -7.06
C SER A 87 -2.60 13.19 -8.25
N ASN A 88 -1.29 13.13 -7.99
CA ASN A 88 -0.27 12.99 -9.03
C ASN A 88 -0.39 11.67 -9.80
N VAL A 89 -0.69 10.57 -9.13
CA VAL A 89 -0.91 9.27 -9.78
C VAL A 89 -2.18 9.31 -10.63
N ARG A 90 -3.27 9.89 -10.10
CA ARG A 90 -4.53 10.02 -10.85
C ARG A 90 -4.39 10.87 -12.10
N ASN A 91 -3.61 11.94 -12.03
CA ASN A 91 -3.45 12.90 -13.11
C ASN A 91 -2.23 12.63 -14.01
N GLY A 92 -1.37 11.66 -13.64
CA GLY A 92 -0.12 11.41 -14.36
C GLY A 92 0.88 12.57 -14.29
N THR A 93 0.83 13.39 -13.24
CA THR A 93 1.64 14.61 -13.08
C THR A 93 2.80 14.47 -12.09
N GLY A 94 3.01 13.25 -11.57
CA GLY A 94 4.12 12.96 -10.66
C GLY A 94 5.49 13.17 -11.31
N LYS A 95 6.47 13.56 -10.49
CA LYS A 95 7.88 13.66 -10.89
C LYS A 95 8.77 13.06 -9.81
N ILE A 96 9.94 12.60 -10.21
CA ILE A 96 11.03 12.29 -9.28
C ILE A 96 11.57 13.62 -8.77
N ILE A 97 11.63 13.76 -7.44
CA ILE A 97 12.19 14.94 -6.78
C ILE A 97 13.64 14.66 -6.39
N ASN A 98 14.46 15.71 -6.36
CA ASN A 98 15.81 15.66 -5.79
C ASN A 98 15.82 16.16 -4.33
N ASP A 99 14.78 16.89 -3.95
CA ASP A 99 14.66 17.51 -2.63
C ASP A 99 13.17 17.66 -2.22
N GLU A 100 12.84 17.44 -0.94
CA GLU A 100 11.47 17.52 -0.43
C GLU A 100 10.85 18.92 -0.57
N ARG A 101 11.68 19.97 -0.58
CA ARG A 101 11.24 21.36 -0.71
C ARG A 101 10.61 21.64 -2.08
N GLU A 102 10.94 20.85 -3.10
CA GLU A 102 10.31 20.94 -4.44
C GLU A 102 8.80 20.69 -4.42
N VAL A 103 8.30 20.12 -3.32
CA VAL A 103 6.92 19.71 -3.16
C VAL A 103 6.30 20.18 -1.84
N GLY A 104 6.91 21.18 -1.21
CA GLY A 104 6.42 21.82 0.01
C GLY A 104 7.11 21.37 1.31
N GLY A 105 8.03 20.41 1.25
CA GLY A 105 8.75 19.91 2.42
C GLY A 105 7.96 18.95 3.30
N TRP A 106 8.49 18.70 4.50
CA TRP A 106 7.83 17.85 5.49
C TRP A 106 6.60 18.56 6.07
N PRO A 107 5.45 17.88 6.15
CA PRO A 107 4.26 18.46 6.74
C PRO A 107 4.47 18.71 8.24
N ALA A 108 3.97 19.85 8.72
CA ALA A 108 3.91 20.15 10.14
C ALA A 108 2.64 19.49 10.71
N TYR A 109 2.81 18.55 11.64
CA TYR A 109 1.70 17.93 12.35
C TYR A 109 1.48 18.63 13.68
N ALA A 110 0.24 19.04 13.93
CA ALA A 110 -0.15 19.51 15.26
C ALA A 110 -0.16 18.31 16.22
N SER A 111 0.61 18.40 17.29
CA SER A 111 0.51 17.42 18.38
C SER A 111 -0.79 17.65 19.15
N GLY A 112 -1.52 16.56 19.40
CA GLY A 112 -2.61 16.55 20.37
C GLY A 112 -2.07 16.34 21.79
N GLU A 113 -2.96 16.45 22.77
CA GLU A 113 -2.67 15.99 24.13
C GLU A 113 -2.60 14.44 24.12
N PRO A 114 -1.47 13.83 24.48
CA PRO A 114 -1.38 12.38 24.52
C PRO A 114 -2.27 11.84 25.65
N PRO A 115 -2.94 10.69 25.47
CA PRO A 115 -3.65 10.02 26.55
C PRO A 115 -2.71 9.75 27.74
N VAL A 116 -3.27 9.76 28.94
CA VAL A 116 -2.51 9.43 30.15
C VAL A 116 -2.06 7.97 30.09
N ASP A 117 -0.76 7.76 30.25
CA ASP A 117 -0.13 6.44 30.44
C ASP A 117 0.73 6.50 31.72
N THR A 118 0.17 5.98 32.82
CA THR A 118 0.80 6.02 34.14
C THR A 118 2.05 5.15 34.20
N ALA A 119 2.04 4.00 33.51
CA ALA A 119 3.15 3.05 33.50
C ALA A 119 4.26 3.44 32.51
N LYS A 120 3.96 4.33 31.55
CA LYS A 120 4.86 4.72 30.45
C LYS A 120 5.30 3.53 29.60
N ASP A 121 4.38 2.61 29.36
CA ASP A 121 4.60 1.36 28.61
C ASP A 121 4.03 1.41 27.19
N GLY A 122 3.44 2.55 26.80
CA GLY A 122 2.88 2.79 25.47
C GLY A 122 1.38 2.50 25.35
N ILE A 123 0.71 2.09 26.44
CA ILE A 123 -0.72 1.80 26.45
C ILE A 123 -1.46 2.80 27.37
N PRO A 124 -2.47 3.53 26.86
CA PRO A 124 -3.27 4.45 27.66
C PRO A 124 -3.99 3.78 28.84
N ASP A 125 -4.09 4.50 29.96
CA ASP A 125 -4.79 4.06 31.16
C ASP A 125 -6.26 3.73 30.89
N GLU A 126 -6.93 4.49 30.01
CA GLU A 126 -8.32 4.22 29.62
C GLU A 126 -8.47 2.86 28.94
N TRP A 127 -7.54 2.52 28.04
CA TRP A 127 -7.55 1.23 27.38
C TRP A 127 -7.28 0.10 28.38
N LYS A 128 -6.29 0.25 29.27
CA LYS A 128 -6.01 -0.72 30.33
C LYS A 128 -7.22 -0.95 31.24
N LYS A 129 -7.92 0.13 31.65
CA LYS A 129 -9.15 0.03 32.45
C LYS A 129 -10.24 -0.76 31.74
N ALA A 130 -10.46 -0.50 30.45
CA ALA A 130 -11.45 -1.21 29.65
C ALA A 130 -11.14 -2.72 29.52
N HIS A 131 -9.87 -3.11 29.65
CA HIS A 131 -9.40 -4.49 29.55
C HIS A 131 -9.05 -5.13 30.91
N GLY A 132 -9.34 -4.46 32.03
CA GLY A 132 -9.09 -4.97 33.37
C GLY A 132 -7.62 -5.13 33.74
N LEU A 133 -6.73 -4.34 33.13
CA LEU A 133 -5.27 -4.43 33.30
C LEU A 133 -4.75 -3.45 34.38
N PRO A 134 -3.65 -3.79 35.08
CA PRO A 134 -2.98 -2.88 36.02
C PRO A 134 -2.48 -1.59 35.33
N LEU A 135 -2.68 -0.44 35.97
CA LEU A 135 -2.31 0.87 35.39
C LEU A 135 -0.87 1.29 35.64
N ASN A 136 -0.24 0.73 36.67
CA ASN A 136 1.07 1.14 37.18
C ASN A 136 2.16 0.08 37.00
N ASP A 137 1.87 -1.04 36.33
CA ASP A 137 2.84 -2.07 36.04
C ASP A 137 3.36 -1.94 34.60
N PRO A 138 4.62 -1.52 34.39
CA PRO A 138 5.20 -1.33 33.05
C PRO A 138 5.40 -2.64 32.27
N LYS A 139 5.22 -3.80 32.91
CA LYS A 139 5.31 -5.10 32.22
C LYS A 139 4.00 -5.49 31.52
N VAL A 140 2.90 -4.80 31.81
CA VAL A 140 1.57 -5.09 31.24
C VAL A 140 1.60 -5.04 29.73
N ALA A 141 2.28 -4.07 29.14
CA ALA A 141 2.42 -3.96 27.69
C ALA A 141 2.98 -5.22 27.01
N ASN A 142 3.93 -5.90 27.65
CA ASN A 142 4.64 -7.06 27.10
C ASN A 142 3.99 -8.41 27.47
N ALA A 143 2.92 -8.42 28.27
CA ALA A 143 2.22 -9.65 28.60
C ALA A 143 1.42 -10.14 27.39
N SER A 144 1.65 -11.40 26.99
CA SER A 144 0.96 -12.04 25.87
C SER A 144 -0.38 -12.65 26.29
N ASN A 145 -1.37 -12.54 25.41
CA ASN A 145 -2.64 -13.26 25.52
C ASN A 145 -2.53 -14.70 25.01
N ALA A 146 -3.65 -15.45 25.04
CA ALA A 146 -3.71 -16.83 24.59
C ALA A 146 -3.40 -17.02 23.08
N ASP A 147 -3.58 -15.97 22.28
CA ASP A 147 -3.31 -15.96 20.85
C ASP A 147 -1.85 -15.60 20.53
N GLY A 148 -1.04 -15.32 21.55
CA GLY A 148 0.39 -15.01 21.42
C GLY A 148 0.71 -13.54 21.21
N TYR A 149 -0.29 -12.65 21.21
CA TYR A 149 -0.08 -11.21 21.04
C TYR A 149 0.08 -10.51 22.39
N THR A 150 1.02 -9.57 22.46
CA THR A 150 1.19 -8.67 23.59
C THR A 150 0.02 -7.68 23.70
N ASN A 151 -0.26 -7.19 24.91
CA ASN A 151 -1.27 -6.14 25.09
C ASN A 151 -0.97 -4.90 24.24
N LEU A 152 0.31 -4.57 24.02
CA LEU A 152 0.70 -3.46 23.16
C LEU A 152 0.32 -3.70 21.70
N GLU A 153 0.55 -4.89 21.15
CA GLU A 153 0.14 -5.23 19.78
C GLU A 153 -1.38 -5.17 19.62
N VAL A 154 -2.13 -5.68 20.60
CA VAL A 154 -3.60 -5.62 20.59
C VAL A 154 -4.07 -4.15 20.64
N TYR A 155 -3.48 -3.32 21.50
CA TYR A 155 -3.78 -1.89 21.55
C TYR A 155 -3.48 -1.20 20.21
N LEU A 156 -2.27 -1.36 19.66
CA LEU A 156 -1.89 -0.74 18.38
C LEU A 156 -2.81 -1.17 17.24
N ASN A 157 -3.21 -2.44 17.19
CA ASN A 157 -4.15 -2.94 16.19
C ASN A 157 -5.55 -2.32 16.35
N SER A 158 -6.00 -2.10 17.59
CA SER A 158 -7.29 -1.44 17.86
C SER A 158 -7.36 0.01 17.36
N LEU A 159 -6.21 0.68 17.17
CA LEU A 159 -6.16 2.03 16.61
C LEU A 159 -6.44 2.07 15.09
N VAL A 160 -6.26 0.94 14.39
CA VAL A 160 -6.36 0.86 12.92
C VAL A 160 -7.72 0.33 12.47
N ILE A 161 -8.35 -0.52 13.30
CA ILE A 161 -9.68 -1.10 13.07
C ILE A 161 -10.75 -0.13 13.61
N GLN A 162 -11.22 0.77 12.75
CA GLN A 162 -12.43 1.58 12.96
C GLN A 162 -13.34 1.49 11.74
#